data_AF-A0A924NU71-F1
#
_entry.id   AF-A0A924NU71-F1
#
_cell.length_a   1.000
_cell.length_b   1.000
_cell.length_c   1.000
_cell.angle_alpha   90.00
_cell.angle_beta   90.00
_cell.angle_gamma   90.00
#
_symmetry.space_group_name_H-M   'P 1'
#
loop_
_entity.id
_entity.type
_entity.pdbx_description
1 polymer ?
#
loop_
_entity_poly.entity_id
_entity_poly.type
_entity_poly.pdbx_seq_one_letter_code
_entity_poly.pdbx_strand_id
1 'polypeptide(L)'
;MPDPATGNLGPFYRFFETYGSVRLDGLNDSHFADLTTAEKEEAWNYLKDRFECSDERISGMYTLDPSRAVVLFKETLKKPMEASPYAASREAIEESRLMLLNFVNSVEPDKQYVDAMTEFARSEFENVRFLFARTAPIYPVTPEIVAALKGLIFTETERLPLSAAISKYMVINGMDFDLWDPLYNSIYMSLRSDDPKTKMAAMKRLEEHQAPDYR
;
A
#
# COMPACT_ATOMS: atom_id res chain seq x y z
N MET A 1 -19.59 -15.10 -23.65
CA MET A 1 -19.43 -13.66 -23.40
C MET A 1 -20.81 -13.12 -23.07
N PRO A 2 -21.04 -12.50 -21.91
CA PRO A 2 -22.32 -11.86 -21.60
C PRO A 2 -22.54 -10.65 -22.51
N ASP A 3 -23.80 -10.37 -22.81
CA ASP A 3 -24.26 -9.29 -23.67
C ASP A 3 -24.00 -7.91 -23.01
N PRO A 4 -23.32 -6.94 -23.64
CA PRO A 4 -22.98 -5.64 -23.05
C PRO A 4 -24.18 -4.70 -22.81
N ALA A 5 -25.42 -5.17 -22.97
CA ALA A 5 -26.63 -4.35 -22.95
C ALA A 5 -27.57 -4.55 -21.73
N THR A 6 -27.18 -5.24 -20.66
CA THR A 6 -28.09 -5.53 -19.53
C THR A 6 -27.66 -4.89 -18.21
N GLY A 7 -28.24 -3.75 -17.86
CA GLY A 7 -28.28 -3.23 -16.48
C GLY A 7 -27.25 -2.14 -16.12
N ASN A 8 -27.22 -1.79 -14.83
CA ASN A 8 -26.33 -0.77 -14.26
C ASN A 8 -24.86 -1.23 -14.21
N LEU A 9 -24.55 -2.46 -14.64
CA LEU A 9 -23.19 -3.02 -14.74
C LEU A 9 -22.36 -2.50 -15.93
N GLY A 10 -22.99 -1.84 -16.91
CA GLY A 10 -22.28 -1.34 -18.10
C GLY A 10 -21.03 -0.49 -17.78
N PRO A 11 -21.11 0.52 -16.88
CA PRO A 11 -19.94 1.28 -16.43
C PRO A 11 -18.84 0.42 -15.79
N PHE A 12 -19.20 -0.56 -14.95
CA PHE A 12 -18.26 -1.47 -14.30
C PHE A 12 -17.47 -2.30 -15.32
N TYR A 13 -18.14 -2.93 -16.29
CA TYR A 13 -17.44 -3.72 -17.30
C TYR A 13 -16.61 -2.85 -18.25
N ARG A 14 -17.14 -1.68 -18.64
CA ARG A 14 -16.40 -0.75 -19.50
C ARG A 14 -15.09 -0.30 -18.88
N PHE A 15 -14.98 -0.20 -17.55
CA PHE A 15 -13.72 0.11 -16.88
C PHE A 15 -12.59 -0.83 -17.34
N PHE A 16 -12.85 -2.14 -17.38
CA PHE A 16 -11.87 -3.16 -17.79
C PHE A 16 -11.61 -3.22 -19.31
N GLU A 17 -12.44 -2.55 -20.10
CA GLU A 17 -12.31 -2.45 -21.56
C GLU A 17 -11.69 -1.12 -22.01
N THR A 18 -11.68 -0.11 -21.15
CA THR A 18 -11.19 1.24 -21.45
C THR A 18 -9.68 1.41 -21.25
N TYR A 19 -9.08 2.30 -22.03
CA TYR A 19 -7.70 2.78 -21.89
C TYR A 19 -7.70 4.29 -21.58
N GLY A 20 -6.68 4.80 -20.89
CA GLY A 20 -6.49 6.24 -20.66
C GLY A 20 -6.94 6.75 -19.28
N SER A 21 -7.45 7.98 -19.20
CA SER A 21 -7.66 8.72 -17.93
C SER A 21 -8.61 8.03 -16.95
N VAL A 22 -9.64 7.34 -17.43
CA VAL A 22 -10.60 6.60 -16.58
C VAL A 22 -9.89 5.52 -15.76
N ARG A 23 -8.81 4.95 -16.29
CA ARG A 23 -7.98 3.98 -15.58
C ARG A 23 -7.12 4.62 -14.49
N LEU A 24 -6.77 5.91 -14.65
CA LEU A 24 -5.99 6.65 -13.64
C LEU A 24 -6.80 6.93 -12.38
N ASP A 25 -8.12 7.15 -12.52
CA ASP A 25 -9.03 7.36 -11.40
C ASP A 25 -9.30 6.06 -10.62
N GLY A 26 -8.99 4.91 -11.24
CA GLY A 26 -9.19 3.60 -10.66
C GLY A 26 -10.66 3.22 -10.45
N LEU A 27 -10.87 1.97 -10.03
CA LEU A 27 -12.19 1.50 -9.66
C LEU A 27 -12.58 2.07 -8.29
N ASN A 28 -13.67 2.83 -8.24
CA ASN A 28 -14.14 3.56 -7.06
C ASN A 28 -15.66 3.39 -6.83
N ASP A 29 -16.18 3.94 -5.73
CA ASP A 29 -17.59 3.79 -5.30
C ASP A 29 -18.62 4.09 -6.39
N SER A 30 -18.34 5.05 -7.29
CA SER A 30 -19.27 5.42 -8.36
C SER A 30 -19.55 4.27 -9.35
N HIS A 31 -18.63 3.31 -9.47
CA HIS A 31 -18.80 2.13 -10.30
C HIS A 31 -19.77 1.11 -9.69
N PHE A 32 -20.10 1.25 -8.41
CA PHE A 32 -20.90 0.29 -7.65
C PHE A 32 -22.18 0.88 -7.03
N ALA A 33 -22.28 2.22 -6.97
CA ALA A 33 -23.33 2.93 -6.25
C ALA A 33 -24.75 2.54 -6.70
N ASP A 34 -24.95 2.42 -8.01
CA ASP A 34 -26.27 2.16 -8.61
C ASP A 34 -26.55 0.66 -8.84
N LEU A 35 -25.65 -0.24 -8.42
CA LEU A 35 -25.83 -1.66 -8.62
C LEU A 35 -26.83 -2.25 -7.62
N THR A 36 -27.76 -3.05 -8.14
CA THR A 36 -28.61 -3.92 -7.33
C THR A 36 -27.79 -5.00 -6.62
N THR A 37 -28.36 -5.67 -5.61
CA THR A 37 -27.67 -6.76 -4.90
C THR A 37 -27.21 -7.89 -5.84
N ALA A 38 -28.03 -8.24 -6.84
CA ALA A 38 -27.67 -9.27 -7.82
C ALA A 38 -26.49 -8.83 -8.70
N GLU A 39 -26.50 -7.57 -9.14
CA GLU A 39 -25.39 -6.99 -9.93
C GLU A 39 -24.11 -6.86 -9.11
N LYS A 40 -24.21 -6.51 -7.81
CA LYS A 40 -23.05 -6.51 -6.91
C LYS A 40 -22.45 -7.90 -6.76
N GLU A 41 -23.27 -8.94 -6.65
CA GLU A 41 -22.77 -10.31 -6.60
C GLU A 41 -22.11 -10.73 -7.93
N GLU A 42 -22.66 -10.28 -9.07
CA GLU A 42 -22.04 -10.52 -10.37
C GLU A 42 -20.67 -9.81 -10.49
N ALA A 43 -20.61 -8.52 -10.14
CA ALA A 43 -19.37 -7.74 -10.12
C ALA A 43 -18.34 -8.37 -9.17
N TRP A 44 -18.77 -8.83 -8.00
CA TRP A 44 -17.91 -9.56 -7.06
C TRP A 44 -17.30 -10.81 -7.71
N ASN A 45 -18.12 -11.64 -8.34
CA ASN A 45 -17.65 -12.87 -8.98
C ASN A 45 -16.72 -12.59 -10.15
N TYR A 46 -16.97 -11.51 -10.89
CA TYR A 46 -16.05 -11.04 -11.92
C TYR A 46 -14.70 -10.65 -11.32
N LEU A 47 -14.68 -9.79 -10.30
CA LEU A 47 -13.45 -9.29 -9.67
C LEU A 47 -12.62 -10.39 -9.02
N LYS A 48 -13.28 -11.34 -8.37
CA LYS A 48 -12.66 -12.46 -7.66
C LYS A 48 -11.85 -13.38 -8.58
N ASP A 49 -12.16 -13.46 -9.87
CA ASP A 49 -11.41 -14.32 -10.78
C ASP A 49 -9.97 -13.78 -10.99
N ARG A 50 -8.95 -14.60 -10.68
CA ARG A 50 -7.51 -14.29 -10.86
C ARG A 50 -7.08 -12.93 -10.32
N PHE A 51 -7.65 -12.51 -9.19
CA PHE A 51 -7.37 -11.19 -8.63
C PHE A 51 -5.95 -11.05 -8.07
N GLU A 52 -5.27 -12.17 -7.79
CA GLU A 52 -4.04 -12.22 -7.00
C GLU A 52 -2.85 -11.45 -7.62
N CYS A 53 -2.95 -11.09 -8.90
CA CYS A 53 -1.96 -10.32 -9.64
C CYS A 53 -2.57 -9.07 -10.31
N SER A 54 -3.64 -8.51 -9.73
CA SER A 54 -4.36 -7.37 -10.30
C SER A 54 -4.79 -6.38 -9.23
N ASP A 55 -4.06 -5.28 -9.14
CA ASP A 55 -4.35 -4.16 -8.24
C ASP A 55 -5.77 -3.60 -8.43
N GLU A 56 -6.26 -3.55 -9.67
CA GLU A 56 -7.61 -3.10 -10.00
C GLU A 56 -8.68 -4.02 -9.42
N ARG A 57 -8.47 -5.34 -9.49
CA ARG A 57 -9.39 -6.33 -8.94
C ARG A 57 -9.35 -6.35 -7.42
N ILE A 58 -8.15 -6.25 -6.84
CA ILE A 58 -7.94 -6.15 -5.39
C ILE A 58 -8.65 -4.90 -4.84
N SER A 59 -8.38 -3.73 -5.43
CA SER A 59 -9.06 -2.48 -5.09
C SER A 59 -10.56 -2.62 -5.23
N GLY A 60 -11.02 -3.16 -6.36
CA GLY A 60 -12.44 -3.24 -6.64
C GLY A 60 -13.22 -4.11 -5.67
N MET A 61 -12.67 -5.26 -5.27
CA MET A 61 -13.31 -6.09 -4.24
C MET A 61 -13.38 -5.36 -2.91
N TYR A 62 -12.29 -4.68 -2.53
CA TYR A 62 -12.23 -3.93 -1.29
C TYR A 62 -13.23 -2.76 -1.28
N THR A 63 -13.34 -2.02 -2.38
CA THR A 63 -14.32 -0.94 -2.56
C THR A 63 -15.76 -1.48 -2.52
N LEU A 64 -16.03 -2.62 -3.15
CA LEU A 64 -17.37 -3.20 -3.23
C LEU A 64 -17.87 -3.76 -1.89
N ASP A 65 -17.03 -4.52 -1.19
CA ASP A 65 -17.35 -5.12 0.11
C ASP A 65 -16.05 -5.36 0.91
N PRO A 66 -15.61 -4.37 1.73
CA PRO A 66 -14.36 -4.46 2.48
C PRO A 66 -14.28 -5.69 3.39
N SER A 67 -15.39 -6.01 4.09
CA SER A 67 -15.42 -7.12 5.04
C SER A 67 -15.28 -8.47 4.33
N ARG A 68 -16.01 -8.68 3.24
CA ARG A 68 -15.89 -9.91 2.44
C ARG A 68 -14.52 -10.01 1.75
N ALA A 69 -13.97 -8.89 1.30
CA ALA A 69 -12.66 -8.82 0.66
C ALA A 69 -11.54 -9.22 1.62
N VAL A 70 -11.54 -8.67 2.84
CA VAL A 70 -10.53 -8.99 3.86
C VAL A 70 -10.52 -10.48 4.21
N VAL A 71 -11.69 -11.13 4.30
CA VAL A 71 -11.75 -12.59 4.52
C VAL A 71 -11.04 -13.35 3.39
N LEU A 72 -11.31 -12.98 2.13
CA LEU A 72 -10.65 -13.61 0.97
C LEU A 72 -9.15 -13.30 0.92
N PHE A 73 -8.76 -12.05 1.23
CA PHE A 73 -7.36 -11.62 1.22
C PHE A 73 -6.54 -12.37 2.24
N LYS A 74 -7.07 -12.58 3.46
CA LYS A 74 -6.42 -13.40 4.48
C LYS A 74 -6.19 -14.84 4.02
N GLU A 75 -7.14 -15.45 3.32
CA GLU A 75 -6.94 -16.79 2.75
C GLU A 75 -5.85 -16.81 1.66
N THR A 76 -5.79 -15.78 0.82
CA THR A 76 -4.72 -15.64 -0.18
C THR A 76 -3.36 -15.41 0.47
N LEU A 77 -3.30 -14.61 1.55
CA LEU A 77 -2.07 -14.35 2.31
C LEU A 77 -1.49 -15.59 2.99
N LYS A 78 -2.27 -16.65 3.21
CA LYS A 78 -1.75 -17.94 3.70
C LYS A 78 -0.97 -18.73 2.64
N LYS A 79 -1.20 -18.45 1.36
CA LYS A 79 -0.50 -19.11 0.25
C LYS A 79 0.88 -18.46 0.07
N PRO A 80 1.92 -19.22 -0.31
CA PRO A 80 3.20 -18.63 -0.70
C PRO A 80 3.03 -17.73 -1.94
N MET A 81 3.90 -16.74 -2.09
CA MET A 81 3.97 -15.96 -3.34
C MET A 81 4.37 -16.87 -4.50
N GLU A 82 3.76 -16.67 -5.66
CA GLU A 82 4.08 -17.45 -6.85
C GLU A 82 5.48 -17.12 -7.34
N ALA A 83 6.24 -18.15 -7.72
CA ALA A 83 7.54 -17.96 -8.33
C ALA A 83 7.38 -17.61 -9.81
N SER A 84 8.10 -16.58 -10.27
CA SER A 84 8.17 -16.24 -11.69
C SER A 84 9.60 -15.95 -12.13
N PRO A 85 10.05 -16.48 -13.29
CA PRO A 85 11.34 -16.12 -13.85
C PRO A 85 11.37 -14.67 -14.38
N TYR A 86 10.21 -14.06 -14.62
CA TYR A 86 10.10 -12.72 -15.20
C TYR A 86 10.02 -11.64 -14.13
N ALA A 87 10.90 -10.64 -14.22
CA ALA A 87 11.00 -9.53 -13.25
C ALA A 87 9.67 -8.78 -13.10
N ALA A 88 9.04 -8.38 -14.20
CA ALA A 88 7.76 -7.66 -14.18
C ALA A 88 6.64 -8.46 -13.48
N SER A 89 6.64 -9.80 -13.61
CA SER A 89 5.67 -10.63 -12.90
C SER A 89 5.97 -10.70 -11.40
N ARG A 90 7.25 -10.79 -11.01
CA ARG A 90 7.62 -10.78 -9.58
C ARG A 90 7.25 -9.46 -8.93
N GLU A 91 7.53 -8.34 -9.60
CA GLU A 91 7.15 -7.01 -9.13
C GLU A 91 5.63 -6.93 -8.91
N ALA A 92 4.82 -7.26 -9.91
CA ALA A 92 3.36 -7.24 -9.78
C ALA A 92 2.83 -8.16 -8.65
N ILE A 93 3.44 -9.34 -8.46
CA ILE A 93 3.09 -10.25 -7.36
C ILE A 93 3.39 -9.60 -6.00
N GLU A 94 4.56 -8.97 -5.84
CA GLU A 94 4.93 -8.29 -4.61
C GLU A 94 4.04 -7.07 -4.33
N GLU A 95 3.71 -6.28 -5.35
CA GLU A 95 2.80 -5.13 -5.25
C GLU A 95 1.41 -5.56 -4.79
N SER A 96 0.83 -6.55 -5.49
CA SER A 96 -0.46 -7.12 -5.13
C SER A 96 -0.42 -7.71 -3.71
N ARG A 97 0.65 -8.41 -3.32
CA ARG A 97 0.81 -8.96 -1.98
C ARG A 97 0.83 -7.89 -0.89
N LEU A 98 1.60 -6.82 -1.11
CA LEU A 98 1.67 -5.68 -0.21
C LEU A 98 0.31 -4.95 -0.12
N MET A 99 -0.41 -4.84 -1.23
CA MET A 99 -1.75 -4.26 -1.26
C MET A 99 -2.75 -5.06 -0.43
N LEU A 100 -2.73 -6.39 -0.51
CA LEU A 100 -3.55 -7.26 0.33
C LEU A 100 -3.25 -7.06 1.81
N LEU A 101 -1.97 -7.02 2.20
CA LEU A 101 -1.55 -6.76 3.59
C LEU A 101 -2.05 -5.39 4.07
N ASN A 102 -1.92 -4.35 3.24
CA ASN A 102 -2.41 -3.02 3.56
C ASN A 102 -3.92 -3.00 3.81
N PHE A 103 -4.72 -3.62 2.94
CA PHE A 103 -6.17 -3.68 3.12
C PHE A 103 -6.58 -4.50 4.34
N VAL A 104 -5.95 -5.65 4.59
CA VAL A 104 -6.20 -6.43 5.80
C VAL A 104 -5.90 -5.61 7.04
N ASN A 105 -4.73 -4.95 7.10
CA ASN A 105 -4.33 -4.10 8.23
C ASN A 105 -5.24 -2.88 8.42
N SER A 106 -5.88 -2.38 7.37
CA SER A 106 -6.78 -1.22 7.47
C SER A 106 -8.15 -1.54 8.13
N VAL A 107 -8.55 -2.82 8.13
CA VAL A 107 -9.83 -3.26 8.72
C VAL A 107 -9.61 -4.03 10.03
N GLU A 108 -8.63 -4.94 10.03
CA GLU A 108 -8.30 -5.78 11.17
C GLU A 108 -6.78 -5.75 11.40
N PRO A 109 -6.26 -4.68 12.02
CA PRO A 109 -4.83 -4.58 12.30
C PRO A 109 -4.38 -5.72 13.21
N ASP A 110 -3.39 -6.49 12.74
CA ASP A 110 -2.80 -7.58 13.50
C ASP A 110 -1.27 -7.55 13.30
N LYS A 111 -0.52 -7.76 14.39
CA LYS A 111 0.95 -7.69 14.38
C LYS A 111 1.55 -8.57 13.28
N GLN A 112 0.99 -9.75 13.02
CA GLN A 112 1.53 -10.67 12.01
C GLN A 112 1.50 -10.08 10.61
N TYR A 113 0.43 -9.35 10.26
CA TYR A 113 0.25 -8.75 8.95
C TYR A 113 1.03 -7.45 8.83
N VAL A 114 1.14 -6.68 9.92
CA VAL A 114 2.00 -5.50 9.96
C VAL A 114 3.46 -5.89 9.77
N ASP A 115 3.95 -6.88 10.50
CA ASP A 115 5.34 -7.34 10.39
C ASP A 115 5.63 -7.96 9.02
N ALA A 116 4.68 -8.69 8.42
CA ALA A 116 4.83 -9.25 7.08
C ALA A 116 5.06 -8.18 6.01
N MET A 117 4.59 -6.93 6.22
CA MET A 117 4.88 -5.83 5.29
C MET A 117 6.38 -5.48 5.25
N THR A 118 7.15 -5.77 6.32
CA THR A 118 8.56 -5.38 6.41
C THR A 118 9.47 -6.11 5.42
N GLU A 119 9.04 -7.27 4.90
CA GLU A 119 9.79 -8.01 3.88
C GLU A 119 9.96 -7.18 2.60
N PHE A 120 8.95 -6.37 2.25
CA PHE A 120 8.93 -5.55 1.04
C PHE A 120 9.88 -4.34 1.11
N ALA A 121 10.36 -3.97 2.30
CA ALA A 121 11.41 -2.96 2.45
C ALA A 121 12.74 -3.39 1.79
N ARG A 122 12.92 -4.69 1.54
CA ARG A 122 14.13 -5.27 0.93
C ARG A 122 13.90 -5.76 -0.50
N SER A 123 12.75 -5.45 -1.09
CA SER A 123 12.44 -5.83 -2.47
C SER A 123 13.52 -5.34 -3.43
N GLU A 124 13.81 -6.12 -4.47
CA GLU A 124 14.70 -5.68 -5.55
C GLU A 124 14.09 -4.52 -6.35
N PHE A 125 12.77 -4.37 -6.32
CA PHE A 125 12.01 -3.40 -7.10
C PHE A 125 11.82 -2.06 -6.36
N GLU A 126 12.22 -0.95 -7.00
CA GLU A 126 12.06 0.39 -6.46
C GLU A 126 10.59 0.70 -6.11
N ASN A 127 9.66 0.33 -7.00
CA ASN A 127 8.25 0.65 -6.82
C ASN A 127 7.65 -0.08 -5.61
N VAL A 128 8.03 -1.34 -5.38
CA VAL A 128 7.61 -2.12 -4.21
C VAL A 128 8.13 -1.49 -2.91
N ARG A 129 9.41 -1.08 -2.86
CA ARG A 129 9.96 -0.39 -1.68
C ARG A 129 9.27 0.96 -1.43
N PHE A 130 8.95 1.69 -2.49
CA PHE A 130 8.19 2.94 -2.42
C PHE A 130 6.77 2.70 -1.89
N LEU A 131 6.06 1.70 -2.42
CA LEU A 131 4.74 1.32 -1.96
C LEU A 131 4.77 0.95 -0.48
N PHE A 132 5.73 0.11 -0.06
CA PHE A 132 5.89 -0.27 1.35
C PHE A 132 6.03 0.97 2.23
N ALA A 133 6.95 1.86 1.90
CA ALA A 133 7.21 3.06 2.68
C ALA A 133 5.98 3.98 2.73
N ARG A 134 5.19 4.06 1.65
CA ARG A 134 3.97 4.86 1.57
C ARG A 134 2.82 4.25 2.37
N THR A 135 2.64 2.94 2.32
CA THR A 135 1.48 2.23 2.90
C THR A 135 1.75 1.67 4.29
N ALA A 136 2.99 1.70 4.79
CA ALA A 136 3.28 1.28 6.16
C ALA A 136 2.33 1.97 7.14
N PRO A 137 1.76 1.22 8.11
CA PRO A 137 0.77 1.77 9.02
C PRO A 137 1.41 2.80 9.94
N ILE A 138 0.62 3.81 10.31
CA ILE A 138 1.00 4.79 11.35
C ILE A 138 0.41 4.42 12.71
N TYR A 139 -0.62 3.55 12.71
CA TYR A 139 -1.24 2.98 13.90
C TYR A 139 -2.04 1.71 13.52
N PRO A 140 -1.86 0.57 14.21
CA PRO A 140 -0.78 0.27 15.14
C PRO A 140 0.58 0.24 14.42
N VAL A 141 1.64 0.61 15.14
CA VAL A 141 3.02 0.58 14.64
C VAL A 141 3.81 -0.46 15.43
N THR A 142 4.57 -1.29 14.71
CA THR A 142 5.48 -2.27 15.32
C THR A 142 6.93 -1.77 15.27
N PRO A 143 7.79 -2.19 16.23
CA PRO A 143 9.23 -1.91 16.16
C PRO A 143 9.87 -2.34 14.84
N GLU A 144 9.38 -3.42 14.24
CA GLU A 144 9.86 -3.98 12.98
C GLU A 144 9.59 -3.04 11.79
N ILE A 145 8.41 -2.40 11.71
CA ILE A 145 8.11 -1.37 10.71
C ILE A 145 9.05 -0.17 10.85
N VAL A 146 9.25 0.30 12.09
CA VAL A 146 10.15 1.44 12.34
C VAL A 146 11.59 1.09 11.96
N ALA A 147 12.05 -0.10 12.30
CA ALA A 147 13.37 -0.58 11.93
C ALA A 147 13.53 -0.69 10.40
N ALA A 148 12.52 -1.18 9.69
CA ALA A 148 12.52 -1.29 8.24
C ALA A 148 12.58 0.09 7.55
N LEU A 149 11.78 1.06 8.02
CA LEU A 149 11.82 2.44 7.52
C LEU A 149 13.17 3.11 7.78
N LYS A 150 13.74 2.95 8.98
CA LYS A 150 15.10 3.43 9.27
C LYS A 150 16.13 2.81 8.33
N GLY A 151 16.02 1.50 8.10
CA GLY A 151 16.86 0.78 7.14
C GLY A 151 16.83 1.44 5.76
N LEU A 152 15.65 1.67 5.20
CA LEU A 152 15.47 2.39 3.95
C LEU A 152 16.09 3.79 3.99
N ILE A 153 15.85 4.57 5.05
CA ILE A 153 16.45 5.91 5.18
C ILE A 153 17.98 5.86 5.12
N PHE A 154 18.62 4.82 5.66
CA PHE A 154 20.08 4.69 5.61
C PHE A 154 20.61 4.18 4.28
N THR A 155 19.95 3.21 3.65
CA THR A 155 20.52 2.44 2.53
C THR A 155 19.94 2.77 1.17
N GLU A 156 18.75 3.38 1.11
CA GLU A 156 18.06 3.64 -0.16
C GLU A 156 18.80 4.69 -0.99
N THR A 157 18.99 4.37 -2.27
CA THR A 157 19.59 5.25 -3.27
C THR A 157 18.55 5.90 -4.17
N GLU A 158 17.39 5.26 -4.32
CA GLU A 158 16.33 5.76 -5.18
C GLU A 158 15.49 6.85 -4.49
N ARG A 159 15.18 7.90 -5.26
CA ARG A 159 14.60 9.14 -4.72
C ARG A 159 13.21 8.93 -4.12
N LEU A 160 12.35 8.19 -4.80
CA LEU A 160 10.95 8.00 -4.42
C LEU A 160 10.81 7.19 -3.12
N PRO A 161 11.36 5.96 -3.02
CA PRO A 161 11.28 5.19 -1.79
C PRO A 161 11.93 5.90 -0.59
N LEU A 162 13.08 6.58 -0.78
CA LEU A 162 13.71 7.35 0.29
C LEU A 162 12.79 8.46 0.80
N SER A 163 12.19 9.23 -0.12
CA SER A 163 11.31 10.34 0.24
C SER A 163 10.04 9.84 0.96
N ALA A 164 9.49 8.70 0.53
CA ALA A 164 8.36 8.06 1.19
C ALA A 164 8.73 7.54 2.59
N ALA A 165 9.90 6.90 2.73
CA ALA A 165 10.35 6.35 4.00
C ALA A 165 10.59 7.46 5.05
N ILE A 166 11.23 8.56 4.65
CA ILE A 166 11.42 9.74 5.52
C ILE A 166 10.06 10.30 5.95
N SER A 167 9.16 10.55 4.99
CA SER A 167 7.86 11.15 5.28
C SER A 167 7.04 10.27 6.23
N LYS A 168 7.01 8.96 5.98
CA LYS A 168 6.32 8.00 6.83
C LYS A 168 6.94 7.93 8.23
N TYR A 169 8.27 7.87 8.32
CA TYR A 169 8.97 7.85 9.60
C TYR A 169 8.68 9.11 10.43
N MET A 170 8.64 10.29 9.79
CA MET A 170 8.25 11.55 10.44
C MET A 170 6.82 11.49 10.99
N VAL A 171 5.85 11.03 10.19
CA VAL A 171 4.44 10.91 10.62
C VAL A 171 4.28 9.93 11.78
N ILE A 172 4.98 8.79 11.77
CA ILE A 172 4.97 7.81 12.88
C ILE A 172 5.46 8.45 14.20
N ASN A 173 6.34 9.44 14.11
CA ASN A 173 6.83 10.22 15.26
C ASN A 173 6.05 11.55 15.42
N GLY A 174 4.78 11.58 15.02
CA GLY A 174 3.86 12.70 15.27
C GLY A 174 4.10 13.97 14.43
N MET A 175 4.94 13.89 13.40
CA MET A 175 5.29 15.04 12.56
C MET A 175 4.66 14.91 11.17
N ASP A 176 3.48 15.51 11.01
CA ASP A 176 2.77 15.59 9.73
C ASP A 176 3.51 16.45 8.71
N PHE A 177 3.20 16.24 7.43
CA PHE A 177 3.77 17.00 6.33
C PHE A 177 3.36 18.48 6.41
N ASP A 178 4.35 19.36 6.61
CA ASP A 178 4.17 20.81 6.51
C ASP A 178 5.40 21.47 5.88
N LEU A 179 5.26 21.94 4.63
CA LEU A 179 6.33 22.62 3.90
C LEU A 179 6.67 24.01 4.46
N TRP A 180 5.80 24.59 5.28
CA TRP A 180 6.02 25.91 5.84
C TRP A 180 6.59 25.85 7.25
N ASP A 181 6.57 24.68 7.90
CA ASP A 181 7.23 24.46 9.18
C ASP A 181 8.75 24.35 9.00
N PRO A 182 9.55 25.29 9.57
CA PRO A 182 11.00 25.21 9.53
C PRO A 182 11.55 23.98 10.26
N LEU A 183 10.86 23.48 11.30
CA LEU A 183 11.26 22.30 12.05
C LEU A 183 11.12 21.04 11.17
N TYR A 184 9.95 20.83 10.56
CA TYR A 184 9.70 19.77 9.59
C TYR A 184 10.79 19.76 8.51
N ASN A 185 10.99 20.88 7.81
CA ASN A 185 11.96 20.98 6.72
C ASN A 185 13.39 20.66 7.17
N SER A 186 13.79 21.18 8.34
CA SER A 186 15.13 20.94 8.91
C SER A 186 15.38 19.46 9.18
N ILE A 187 14.40 18.75 9.77
CA ILE A 187 14.52 17.33 10.06
C ILE A 187 14.50 16.51 8.76
N TYR A 188 13.57 16.81 7.86
CA TYR A 188 13.44 16.13 6.57
C TYR A 188 14.75 16.20 5.77
N MET A 189 15.34 17.40 5.65
CA MET A 189 16.61 17.58 4.92
C MET A 189 17.77 16.87 5.59
N SER A 190 17.79 16.83 6.93
CA SER A 190 18.83 16.11 7.68
C SER A 190 18.73 14.60 7.50
N LEU A 191 17.52 14.03 7.46
CA LEU A 191 17.28 12.61 7.18
C LEU A 191 17.65 12.23 5.73
N ARG A 192 17.61 13.19 4.81
CA ARG A 192 18.01 13.03 3.41
C ARG A 192 19.51 13.21 3.16
N SER A 193 20.26 13.73 4.14
CA SER A 193 21.71 13.97 4.03
C SER A 193 22.47 12.69 3.72
N ASP A 194 23.54 12.74 2.91
CA ASP A 194 24.39 11.57 2.66
C ASP A 194 25.29 11.21 3.87
N ASP A 195 25.40 12.09 4.87
CA ASP A 195 26.18 11.83 6.09
C ASP A 195 25.38 11.00 7.11
N PRO A 196 25.83 9.76 7.44
CA PRO A 196 25.15 8.92 8.42
C PRO A 196 25.03 9.55 9.81
N LYS A 197 26.00 10.38 10.24
CA LYS A 197 25.94 11.04 11.55
C LYS A 197 24.81 12.07 11.59
N THR A 198 24.64 12.83 10.51
CA THR A 198 23.53 13.76 10.33
C THR A 198 22.18 13.03 10.36
N LYS A 199 22.04 11.90 9.65
CA LYS A 199 20.81 11.08 9.70
C LYS A 199 20.50 10.60 11.11
N MET A 200 21.48 10.03 11.82
CA MET A 200 21.33 9.55 13.19
C MET A 200 20.90 10.66 14.16
N ALA A 201 21.53 11.84 14.07
CA ALA A 201 21.18 12.98 14.89
C ALA A 201 19.74 13.46 14.63
N ALA A 202 19.31 13.46 13.37
CA ALA A 202 17.94 13.83 13.00
C ALA A 202 16.90 12.81 13.50
N MET A 203 17.18 11.51 13.38
CA MET A 203 16.32 10.46 13.93
C MET A 203 16.17 10.60 15.45
N LYS A 204 17.27 10.83 16.16
CA LYS A 204 17.24 11.04 17.61
C LYS A 204 16.42 12.27 17.98
N ARG A 205 16.62 13.39 17.28
CA ARG A 205 15.86 14.63 17.48
C ARG A 205 14.36 14.42 17.29
N LEU A 206 13.98 13.61 16.32
CA LEU A 206 12.58 13.28 16.05
C LEU A 206 11.98 12.37 17.15
N GLU A 207 12.72 11.36 17.60
CA GLU A 207 12.29 10.50 18.73
C GLU A 207 12.18 11.26 20.05
N GLU A 208 13.04 12.26 20.27
CA GLU A 208 12.96 13.19 21.41
C GLU A 208 11.74 14.13 21.32
N HIS A 209 11.23 14.40 20.12
CA HIS A 209 10.01 15.18 19.92
C HIS A 209 8.77 14.34 20.28
N GLN A 210 8.65 13.16 19.70
CA GLN A 210 7.63 12.17 20.05
C GLN A 210 8.08 10.78 19.64
N ALA A 211 8.22 9.89 20.61
CA ALA A 211 8.52 8.48 20.34
C ALA A 211 7.31 7.78 19.69
N PRO A 212 7.53 6.78 18.82
CA PRO A 212 6.44 5.99 18.24
C PRO A 212 5.61 5.29 19.33
N ASP A 213 4.28 5.30 19.19
CA ASP A 213 3.37 4.51 20.05
C ASP A 213 3.32 3.06 19.52
N TYR A 214 4.19 2.21 20.08
CA TYR A 214 4.27 0.80 19.70
C TYR A 214 3.10 0.00 20.27
N ARG A 215 2.42 -0.77 19.41
CA ARG A 215 1.31 -1.67 19.81
C ARG A 215 1.35 -3.00 19.09
#